data_AF-A0AAD8BLD1-F1
#
_entry.id   AF-A0AAD8BLD1-F1
#
_cell.length_a   1.000
_cell.length_b   1.000
_cell.length_c   1.000
_cell.angle_alpha   90.00
_cell.angle_beta   90.00
_cell.angle_gamma   90.00
#
_symmetry.space_group_name_H-M   'P 1'
#
loop_
_entity.id
_entity.type
_entity.pdbx_description
1 polymer ?
#
loop_
_entity_poly.entity_id
_entity_poly.type
_entity_poly.pdbx_seq_one_letter_code
_entity_poly.pdbx_strand_id
1 'polypeptide(L)'
;MENGSELSSFVSTTDLLAPASDDSEELYCGRRTSSPHEFFLFRIMFCYVNPGLSIFGFITNMMSLEILRRSGLQKHSNILLIGLVVADSMSLALTLNFGMIILEYGPRQFFI
;
A
#
# COMPACT_ATOMS: atom_id res chain seq x y z
N MET A 1 10.32 -40.96 35.44
CA MET A 1 9.57 -39.90 36.12
C MET A 1 10.56 -38.81 36.46
N GLU A 2 10.76 -37.87 35.55
CA GLU A 2 11.51 -36.64 35.78
C GLU A 2 10.64 -35.52 35.20
N ASN A 3 10.06 -34.74 36.12
CA ASN A 3 9.29 -33.54 35.82
C ASN A 3 10.30 -32.39 35.69
N GLY A 4 10.59 -31.98 34.47
CA GLY A 4 11.45 -30.83 34.15
C GLY A 4 10.63 -29.69 33.59
N SER A 5 9.89 -29.02 34.47
CA SER A 5 9.16 -27.78 34.20
C SER A 5 10.08 -26.58 34.39
N GLU A 6 10.60 -26.01 33.30
CA GLU A 6 11.11 -24.63 33.27
C GLU A 6 10.65 -23.94 31.99
N LEU A 7 9.35 -23.63 31.96
CA LEU A 7 8.84 -22.43 31.30
C LEU A 7 9.37 -21.23 32.09
N SER A 8 10.37 -20.51 31.58
CA SER A 8 10.62 -19.09 31.94
C SER A 8 11.72 -18.50 31.07
N SER A 9 11.41 -18.21 29.81
CA SER A 9 11.94 -17.02 29.16
C SER A 9 10.84 -16.43 28.30
N PHE A 10 9.84 -15.90 28.99
CA PHE A 10 8.90 -14.92 28.45
C PHE A 10 9.74 -13.69 28.11
N VAL A 11 10.38 -13.72 26.94
CA VAL A 11 11.07 -12.57 26.37
C VAL A 11 9.99 -11.55 26.08
N SER A 12 9.93 -10.57 26.97
CA SER A 12 9.13 -9.35 26.87
C SER A 12 9.63 -8.55 25.66
N THR A 13 9.06 -8.82 24.48
CA THR A 13 9.29 -8.05 23.24
C THR A 13 8.33 -6.87 23.08
N THR A 14 7.61 -6.47 24.14
CA THR A 14 6.66 -5.35 24.09
C THR A 14 7.30 -3.97 24.24
N ASP A 15 8.61 -3.88 24.48
CA ASP A 15 9.29 -2.59 24.76
C ASP A 15 10.15 -2.07 23.59
N LEU A 16 9.90 -2.54 22.37
CA LEU A 16 10.52 -1.99 21.15
C LEU A 16 9.50 -1.43 20.15
N LEU A 17 8.39 -0.91 20.67
CA LEU A 17 7.57 0.08 19.95
C LEU A 17 8.14 1.48 20.24
N ALA A 18 9.35 1.75 19.74
CA ALA A 18 9.71 3.13 19.46
C ALA A 18 8.68 3.62 18.42
N PRO A 19 7.96 4.74 18.65
CA PRO A 19 7.22 5.37 17.58
C PRO A 19 8.26 5.71 16.52
N ALA A 20 8.27 4.96 15.41
CA ALA A 20 8.96 5.38 14.21
C ALA A 20 8.37 6.75 13.90
N SER A 21 9.17 7.78 14.17
CA SER A 21 8.85 9.15 13.86
C SER A 21 8.46 9.18 12.40
N ASP A 22 7.25 9.64 12.17
CA ASP A 22 6.62 9.83 10.87
C ASP A 22 7.30 11.04 10.20
N ASP A 23 8.61 10.92 9.95
CA ASP A 23 9.44 11.89 9.24
C ASP A 23 9.36 11.64 7.71
N SER A 24 8.16 11.26 7.23
CA SER A 24 7.87 11.03 5.80
C SER A 24 7.10 12.18 5.15
N GLU A 25 7.17 13.37 5.73
CA GLU A 25 6.80 14.62 5.08
C GLU A 25 7.92 15.63 5.27
N GLU A 26 8.96 15.63 4.42
CA GLU A 26 9.66 16.87 4.02
C GLU A 26 10.82 16.73 3.01
N LEU A 27 11.00 15.61 2.30
CA LEU A 27 12.01 15.54 1.21
C LEU A 27 11.43 15.57 -0.21
N TYR A 28 10.33 16.29 -0.42
CA TYR A 28 9.78 16.56 -1.76
C TYR A 28 9.75 18.05 -2.13
N CYS A 29 10.69 18.87 -1.68
CA CYS A 29 10.84 20.26 -2.17
C CYS A 29 12.28 20.80 -2.17
N GLY A 30 13.27 19.92 -2.45
CA GLY A 30 14.70 20.28 -2.41
C GLY A 30 15.35 20.66 -3.75
N ARG A 31 14.62 20.70 -4.88
CA ARG A 31 15.18 21.12 -6.17
C ARG A 31 14.51 22.37 -6.70
N ARG A 32 14.96 23.48 -6.12
CA ARG A 32 14.72 24.86 -6.56
C ARG A 32 15.34 25.06 -7.95
N THR A 33 14.66 24.63 -9.01
CA THR A 33 14.74 25.16 -10.41
C THR A 33 13.95 24.22 -11.33
N SER A 34 12.64 24.41 -11.50
CA SER A 34 11.91 23.79 -12.61
C SER A 34 10.73 24.68 -12.96
N SER A 35 10.58 24.95 -14.26
CA SER A 35 9.56 25.83 -14.80
C SER A 35 8.15 25.45 -14.31
N PRO A 36 7.18 26.39 -14.27
CA PRO A 36 5.80 26.09 -13.84
C PRO A 36 5.14 24.94 -14.61
N HIS A 37 5.62 24.63 -15.83
CA HIS A 37 5.15 23.51 -16.63
C HIS A 37 5.52 22.13 -16.05
N GLU A 38 6.71 21.99 -15.45
CA GLU A 38 7.18 20.73 -14.86
C GLU A 38 6.34 20.35 -13.63
N PHE A 39 6.01 21.33 -12.79
CA PHE A 39 5.12 21.12 -11.63
C PHE A 39 3.72 20.67 -12.04
N PHE A 40 3.19 21.22 -13.15
CA PHE A 40 1.87 20.84 -13.65
C PHE A 40 1.84 19.39 -14.16
N LEU A 41 2.86 18.97 -14.91
CA LEU A 41 2.99 17.60 -15.37
C LEU A 41 3.13 16.62 -14.21
N PHE A 42 3.93 16.98 -13.20
CA PHE A 42 4.09 16.16 -12.00
C PHE A 42 2.76 15.98 -11.26
N ARG A 43 1.99 17.08 -11.10
CA ARG A 43 0.67 17.02 -10.48
C ARG A 43 -0.29 16.13 -11.27
N ILE A 44 -0.30 16.19 -12.60
CA ILE A 44 -1.15 15.32 -13.43
C ILE A 44 -0.74 13.85 -13.26
N MET A 45 0.56 13.55 -13.30
CA MET A 45 1.08 12.19 -13.11
C MET A 45 0.64 11.60 -11.76
N PHE A 46 0.84 12.35 -10.67
CA PHE A 46 0.52 11.87 -9.33
C PHE A 46 -0.98 11.84 -9.03
N CYS A 47 -1.75 12.86 -9.44
CA CYS A 47 -3.17 12.96 -9.10
C CYS A 47 -4.09 12.19 -10.05
N TYR A 48 -3.69 11.94 -11.30
CA TYR A 48 -4.56 11.27 -12.28
C TYR A 48 -4.01 9.93 -12.77
N VAL A 49 -2.73 9.88 -13.15
CA VAL A 49 -2.15 8.65 -13.70
C VAL A 49 -2.03 7.59 -12.62
N ASN A 50 -1.54 7.96 -11.44
CA ASN A 50 -1.38 7.02 -10.32
C ASN A 50 -2.71 6.35 -9.90
N PRO A 51 -3.80 7.09 -9.60
CA PRO A 51 -5.07 6.43 -9.26
C PRO A 51 -5.67 5.67 -10.45
N GLY A 52 -5.48 6.14 -11.68
CA GLY A 52 -5.92 5.41 -12.88
C GLY A 52 -5.25 4.05 -13.01
N LEU A 53 -3.92 4.01 -12.88
CA LEU A 53 -3.15 2.76 -12.88
C LEU A 53 -3.52 1.86 -11.71
N SER A 54 -3.78 2.43 -10.53
CA SER A 54 -4.18 1.65 -9.36
C SER A 54 -5.54 0.96 -9.55
N ILE A 55 -6.54 1.67 -10.08
CA ILE A 55 -7.86 1.08 -10.38
C ILE A 55 -7.73 -0.01 -11.44
N PHE A 56 -6.95 0.26 -12.50
CA PHE A 56 -6.73 -0.72 -13.56
C PHE A 56 -6.02 -1.98 -13.06
N GLY A 57 -4.99 -1.81 -12.23
CA GLY A 57 -4.27 -2.92 -11.59
C GLY A 57 -5.18 -3.74 -10.68
N PHE A 58 -6.03 -3.08 -9.89
CA PHE A 58 -6.98 -3.75 -9.01
C PHE A 58 -8.01 -4.59 -9.79
N ILE A 59 -8.57 -4.05 -10.89
CA ILE A 59 -9.50 -4.77 -11.76
C ILE A 59 -8.80 -6.00 -12.36
N THR A 60 -7.58 -5.84 -12.86
CA THR A 60 -6.81 -6.94 -13.46
C THR A 60 -6.52 -8.04 -12.45
N ASN A 61 -6.17 -7.68 -11.22
CA ASN A 61 -5.97 -8.60 -10.10
C ASN A 61 -7.26 -9.37 -9.73
N MET A 62 -8.40 -8.70 -9.69
CA MET A 62 -9.70 -9.35 -9.43
C MET A 62 -10.12 -10.30 -10.56
N MET A 63 -9.87 -9.93 -11.82
CA MET A 63 -10.14 -10.80 -12.97
C MET A 63 -9.26 -12.07 -12.92
N SER A 64 -7.98 -11.93 -12.56
CA SER A 64 -7.09 -13.07 -12.31
C SER A 64 -7.63 -13.99 -11.22
N LEU A 65 -8.12 -13.43 -10.11
CA LEU A 65 -8.71 -14.20 -9.01
C LEU A 65 -9.96 -14.97 -9.46
N GLU A 66 -10.83 -14.36 -10.27
CA GLU A 66 -12.03 -15.00 -10.83
C GLU A 66 -11.66 -16.15 -11.80
N ILE A 67 -10.63 -15.97 -12.63
CA ILE A 67 -10.11 -17.03 -13.50
C ILE A 67 -9.54 -18.20 -12.69
N LEU A 68 -8.80 -17.89 -11.63
CA LEU A 68 -8.24 -18.90 -10.72
C LEU A 68 -9.34 -19.66 -9.97
N ARG A 69 -10.38 -18.94 -9.52
CA ARG A 69 -11.54 -19.52 -8.86
C ARG A 69 -12.22 -20.56 -9.75
N ARG A 70 -12.35 -20.29 -11.05
CA ARG A 70 -12.95 -21.23 -12.02
C ARG A 70 -12.05 -22.42 -12.34
N SER A 71 -10.73 -22.26 -12.25
CA SER A 71 -9.75 -23.28 -12.61
C SER A 71 -9.49 -24.32 -11.50
N GLY A 72 -9.97 -24.06 -10.27
CA GLY A 72 -9.80 -24.94 -9.12
C GLY A 72 -8.44 -24.81 -8.43
N LEU A 73 -8.43 -24.95 -7.10
CA LEU A 73 -7.26 -24.71 -6.23
C LEU A 73 -6.26 -25.88 -6.12
N GLN A 74 -6.48 -26.98 -6.84
CA GLN A 74 -5.72 -28.21 -6.60
C GLN A 74 -4.27 -28.20 -7.14
N LYS A 75 -3.89 -27.23 -7.98
CA LYS A 75 -2.53 -27.11 -8.49
C LYS A 75 -1.72 -26.19 -7.59
N HIS A 76 -0.54 -26.63 -7.13
CA HIS A 76 0.41 -25.82 -6.35
C HIS A 76 0.74 -24.47 -7.03
N SER A 77 0.76 -24.43 -8.38
CA SER A 77 0.94 -23.19 -9.15
C SER A 77 -0.13 -22.13 -8.87
N ASN A 78 -1.36 -22.54 -8.57
CA ASN A 78 -2.48 -21.62 -8.36
C ASN A 78 -2.40 -20.93 -7.00
N ILE A 79 -1.81 -21.59 -6.00
CA ILE A 79 -1.57 -20.99 -4.67
C ILE A 79 -0.54 -19.86 -4.78
N LEU A 80 0.52 -20.06 -5.56
CA LEU A 80 1.51 -19.00 -5.82
C LEU A 80 0.90 -17.80 -6.55
N LEU A 81 0.02 -18.05 -7.53
CA LEU A 81 -0.71 -16.99 -8.23
C LEU A 81 -1.66 -16.20 -7.31
N ILE A 82 -2.34 -16.87 -6.38
CA ILE A 82 -3.16 -16.17 -5.38
C ILE A 82 -2.29 -15.28 -4.50
N GLY A 83 -1.16 -15.79 -4.03
CA GLY A 83 -0.20 -15.01 -3.24
C GLY A 83 0.29 -13.77 -3.98
N LEU A 84 0.59 -13.90 -5.27
CA LEU A 84 0.98 -12.78 -6.13
C LEU A 84 -0.13 -11.74 -6.26
N VAL A 85 -1.37 -12.16 -6.55
CA VAL A 85 -2.53 -11.25 -6.68
C VAL A 85 -2.79 -10.50 -5.37
N VAL A 86 -2.65 -11.17 -4.23
CA VAL A 86 -2.79 -10.54 -2.91
C VAL A 86 -1.67 -9.53 -2.65
N ALA A 87 -0.42 -9.91 -2.94
CA ALA A 87 0.73 -9.02 -2.78
C ALA A 87 0.63 -7.77 -3.66
N ASP A 88 0.24 -7.92 -4.93
CA ASP A 88 0.03 -6.79 -5.83
C ASP A 88 -1.13 -5.91 -5.36
N SER A 89 -2.23 -6.49 -4.87
CA SER A 89 -3.35 -5.72 -4.34
C SER A 89 -2.97 -4.90 -3.10
N MET A 90 -2.14 -5.46 -2.22
CA MET A 90 -1.59 -4.74 -1.06
C MET A 90 -0.62 -3.63 -1.50
N SER A 91 0.26 -3.91 -2.48
CA SER A 91 1.18 -2.92 -3.04
C SER A 91 0.43 -1.73 -3.66
N LEU A 92 -0.63 -2.01 -4.42
CA LEU A 92 -1.51 -0.97 -4.98
C LEU A 92 -2.22 -0.16 -3.89
N ALA A 93 -2.72 -0.82 -2.84
CA ALA A 93 -3.35 -0.13 -1.72
C ALA A 93 -2.39 0.81 -0.96
N LEU A 94 -1.11 0.43 -0.84
CA LEU A 94 -0.07 1.26 -0.22
C LEU A 94 0.36 2.43 -1.12
N THR A 95 0.27 2.27 -2.44
CA THR A 95 0.65 3.31 -3.41
C THR A 95 -0.38 4.44 -3.47
N LEU A 96 -1.64 4.16 -3.14
CA LEU A 96 -2.69 5.16 -3.00
C LEU A 96 -2.62 5.84 -1.63
N ASN A 97 -2.00 7.02 -1.58
CA ASN A 97 -2.09 7.89 -0.41
C ASN A 97 -3.49 8.53 -0.35
N PHE A 98 -4.43 7.84 0.30
CA PHE A 98 -5.79 8.36 0.52
C PHE A 98 -5.81 9.66 1.32
N GLY A 99 -4.80 9.90 2.17
CA GLY A 99 -4.66 11.16 2.91
C GLY A 99 -4.56 12.37 1.99
N MET A 100 -3.74 12.30 0.94
CA MET A 100 -3.60 13.37 -0.06
C MET A 100 -4.91 13.60 -0.84
N ILE A 101 -5.61 12.54 -1.21
CA ILE A 101 -6.89 12.64 -1.93
C ILE A 101 -7.96 13.28 -1.04
N ILE A 102 -8.05 12.88 0.23
CA ILE A 102 -9.00 13.44 1.21
C ILE A 102 -8.64 14.88 1.55
N LEU A 103 -7.36 15.25 1.57
CA LEU A 103 -6.94 16.63 1.85
C LEU A 103 -7.28 17.57 0.68
N GLU A 104 -7.11 17.10 -0.56
CA GLU A 104 -7.43 17.88 -1.77
C GLU A 104 -8.94 17.96 -2.05
N TYR A 105 -9.65 16.83 -1.97
CA TYR A 105 -11.09 16.72 -2.30
C TYR A 105 -12.00 16.68 -1.06
N GLY A 106 -11.45 16.90 0.12
CA GLY A 106 -12.18 16.82 1.38
C GLY A 106 -13.25 17.91 1.55
N PRO A 107 -14.16 17.71 2.51
CA PRO A 107 -15.31 18.59 2.73
C PRO A 107 -14.96 20.03 3.15
N ARG A 108 -13.69 20.35 3.42
CA ARG A 108 -13.26 21.72 3.78
C ARG A 108 -13.44 22.73 2.64
N GLN A 109 -13.51 22.29 1.38
CA GLN A 109 -13.75 23.19 0.24
C GLN A 109 -15.25 23.43 -0.05
N PHE A 110 -16.16 22.67 0.58
CA PHE A 110 -17.61 22.80 0.38
C PHE A 110 -18.27 23.82 1.32
N PHE A 111 -17.52 24.44 2.23
CA PHE A 111 -18.02 25.41 3.22
C PHE A 111 -17.57 26.86 2.93
N ILE A 112 -17.53 27.26 1.65
CA ILE A 112 -17.36 28.65 1.22
C ILE A 112 -18.59 29.07 0.42
#